data_AF-A0A941HK34-F1
#
_entry.id   AF-A0A941HK34-F1
#
_cell.length_a   1.000
_cell.length_b   1.000
_cell.length_c   1.000
_cell.angle_alpha   90.00
_cell.angle_beta   90.00
_cell.angle_gamma   90.00
#
_symmetry.space_group_name_H-M   'P 1'
#
loop_
_entity.id
_entity.type
_entity.pdbx_description
1 polymer ?
#
loop_
_entity_poly.entity_id
_entity_poly.type
_entity_poly.pdbx_seq_one_letter_code
_entity_poly.pdbx_strand_id
1 'polypeptide(L)'
;MKKYINKFFVLLFAFSMMQSCGTDDKTIDSVIEGVTNGAVLRTINATNTFNFFDPDDTRFVFDVALEEQDAQNGGLISEIRLYQSFTDNLEDGTDNSQDEVLILTETGSGLTVSDFGLPRLDFSSTLTEALAIHGLSAGEFNGGDTFSFRFELELTDGRVFTNNNLGGTVSGGSFFSSPFIYNVGIKCIPITPFAGEYTLDLVDSFGDGWDGAFITVTIDGTSTDYTIDDGEGAQFTVTVPDGTTQLVFTYTAGSFEDEHSYTIDYDALDGSDPLEAASDGPGPSAGEIFLNICL
;
A
#
# COMPACT_ATOMS: atom_id res chain seq x y z
N MET A 1 50.33 37.23 63.86
CA MET A 1 49.19 37.63 62.99
C MET A 1 49.51 37.37 61.51
N LYS A 2 49.69 36.10 61.10
CA LYS A 2 49.96 35.74 59.68
C LYS A 2 49.20 34.49 59.21
N LYS A 3 48.38 33.87 60.07
CA LYS A 3 47.62 32.63 59.76
C LYS A 3 46.12 32.84 59.52
N TYR A 4 45.62 34.07 59.63
CA TYR A 4 44.19 34.39 59.45
C TYR A 4 43.85 35.06 58.12
N ILE A 5 44.84 35.57 57.37
CA ILE A 5 44.64 36.22 56.06
C ILE A 5 44.37 35.20 54.94
N ASN A 6 44.93 33.98 55.01
CA ASN A 6 44.67 32.94 54.01
C ASN A 6 43.29 32.29 54.12
N LYS A 7 42.58 32.44 55.24
CA LYS A 7 41.21 31.89 55.39
C LYS A 7 40.13 32.86 54.91
N PHE A 8 40.41 34.16 54.91
CA PHE A 8 39.46 35.17 54.43
C PHE A 8 39.44 35.28 52.91
N PHE A 9 40.59 35.07 52.24
CA PHE A 9 40.67 35.04 50.77
C PHE A 9 40.01 33.80 50.15
N VAL A 10 40.03 32.65 50.84
CA VAL A 10 39.37 31.42 50.38
C VAL A 10 37.85 31.49 50.55
N LEU A 11 37.34 32.21 51.57
CA LEU A 11 35.90 32.44 51.74
C LEU A 11 35.33 33.48 50.77
N LEU A 12 36.11 34.49 50.37
CA LEU A 12 35.67 35.49 49.38
C LEU A 12 35.63 34.93 47.95
N PHE A 13 36.52 33.98 47.63
CA PHE A 13 36.55 33.28 46.33
C PHE A 13 35.48 32.17 46.24
N ALA A 14 35.03 31.64 47.38
CA ALA A 14 33.95 30.66 47.44
C ALA A 14 32.54 31.28 47.34
N PHE A 15 32.40 32.58 47.64
CA PHE A 15 31.11 33.29 47.50
C PHE A 15 30.91 33.89 46.10
N SER A 16 31.97 34.07 45.31
CA SER A 16 31.88 34.53 43.91
C SER A 16 31.51 33.42 42.91
N MET A 17 31.37 32.17 43.34
CA MET A 17 30.92 31.05 42.50
C MET A 17 29.42 30.73 42.60
N MET A 18 28.64 31.48 43.39
CA MET A 18 27.18 31.25 43.54
C MET A 18 26.31 32.25 42.75
N GLN A 19 26.86 32.94 41.75
CA GLN A 19 26.12 33.89 40.89
C GLN A 19 26.34 33.60 39.40
N SER A 20 26.26 32.33 39.02
CA SER A 20 26.09 31.93 37.61
C SER A 20 25.20 30.70 37.52
N CYS A 21 24.00 30.80 38.09
CA CYS A 21 22.82 30.24 37.42
C CYS A 21 22.13 31.42 36.75
N GLY A 22 22.76 31.97 35.70
CA GLY A 22 21.93 32.43 34.59
C GLY A 22 21.22 31.18 34.11
N THR A 23 19.91 31.26 33.94
CA THR A 23 19.17 30.26 33.17
C THR A 23 19.82 30.23 31.79
N ASP A 24 20.79 29.34 31.60
CA ASP A 24 21.22 28.92 30.28
C ASP A 24 19.94 28.35 29.67
N ASP A 25 19.25 29.19 28.91
CA ASP A 25 18.20 28.80 27.99
C ASP A 25 18.90 27.93 26.97
N LYS A 26 19.04 26.64 27.30
CA LYS A 26 19.80 25.72 26.48
C LYS A 26 19.03 25.68 25.18
N THR A 27 19.73 25.97 24.10
CA THR A 27 19.23 25.74 22.75
C THR A 27 18.74 24.31 22.54
N ILE A 28 19.15 23.37 23.39
CA ILE A 28 18.62 22.01 23.47
C ILE A 28 17.23 21.93 24.14
N ASP A 29 16.96 22.72 25.17
CA ASP A 29 15.65 22.74 25.84
C ASP A 29 14.61 23.41 24.93
N SER A 30 14.98 24.44 24.17
CA SER A 30 14.12 25.01 23.11
C SER A 30 14.00 24.14 21.86
N VAL A 31 15.01 23.30 21.57
CA VAL A 31 14.90 22.27 20.52
C VAL A 31 13.97 21.14 20.97
N ILE A 32 13.95 20.75 22.25
CA ILE A 32 13.04 19.71 22.78
C ILE A 32 11.61 20.26 22.99
N GLU A 33 11.44 21.51 23.43
CA GLU A 33 10.12 22.20 23.44
C GLU A 33 9.57 22.40 22.02
N GLY A 34 10.45 22.45 21.01
CA GLY A 34 10.08 22.48 19.59
C GLY A 34 9.82 21.10 18.97
N VAL A 35 10.08 20.01 19.68
CA VAL A 35 9.74 18.65 19.21
C VAL A 35 8.30 18.36 19.63
N THR A 36 7.37 18.74 18.77
CA THR A 36 5.99 18.29 18.88
C THR A 36 5.97 16.78 18.58
N ASN A 37 5.57 15.95 19.55
CA ASN A 37 5.37 14.52 19.27
C ASN A 37 4.33 14.37 18.16
N GLY A 38 4.69 13.69 17.07
CA GLY A 38 3.77 13.39 15.96
C GLY A 38 2.75 12.32 16.33
N ALA A 39 1.81 12.09 15.43
CA ALA A 39 0.93 10.93 15.45
C ALA A 39 0.98 10.24 14.07
N VAL A 40 0.68 8.96 14.03
CA VAL A 40 0.71 8.14 12.81
C VAL A 40 -0.55 7.30 12.72
N LEU A 41 -0.93 6.95 11.48
CA LEU A 41 -1.91 5.91 11.18
C LEU A 41 -1.18 4.75 10.51
N ARG A 42 -0.67 3.82 11.33
CA ARG A 42 0.10 2.68 10.85
C ARG A 42 -0.81 1.74 10.07
N THR A 43 -0.46 1.46 8.81
CA THR A 43 -1.09 0.40 8.02
C THR A 43 -0.76 -0.95 8.67
N ILE A 44 -1.80 -1.67 9.07
CA ILE A 44 -1.70 -3.06 9.54
C ILE A 44 -1.86 -4.01 8.37
N ASN A 45 -2.84 -3.73 7.51
CA ASN A 45 -3.04 -4.39 6.23
C ASN A 45 -3.68 -3.38 5.26
N ALA A 46 -3.53 -3.65 3.97
CA ALA A 46 -4.26 -2.95 2.92
C ALA A 46 -4.37 -3.85 1.68
N THR A 47 -5.54 -3.88 1.05
CA THR A 47 -5.73 -4.34 -0.33
C THR A 47 -6.17 -3.15 -1.17
N ASN A 48 -5.78 -3.09 -2.45
CA ASN A 48 -5.94 -1.89 -3.26
C ASN A 48 -6.25 -2.19 -4.73
N THR A 49 -7.06 -3.21 -4.99
CA THR A 49 -7.50 -3.57 -6.33
C THR A 49 -9.00 -3.74 -6.37
N PHE A 50 -9.62 -3.22 -7.42
CA PHE A 50 -11.02 -3.45 -7.79
C PHE A 50 -11.12 -4.27 -9.07
N ASN A 51 -12.20 -5.03 -9.23
CA ASN A 51 -12.49 -5.76 -10.46
C ASN A 51 -13.49 -4.98 -11.34
N PHE A 52 -13.08 -4.60 -12.54
CA PHE A 52 -13.91 -3.93 -13.53
C PHE A 52 -15.13 -4.77 -13.96
N PHE A 53 -14.94 -6.07 -14.17
CA PHE A 53 -15.98 -6.95 -14.72
C PHE A 53 -17.00 -7.40 -13.67
N ASP A 54 -16.67 -7.29 -12.39
CA ASP A 54 -17.57 -7.56 -11.26
C ASP A 54 -17.31 -6.55 -10.13
N PRO A 55 -18.03 -5.41 -10.15
CA PRO A 55 -17.87 -4.35 -9.15
C PRO A 55 -18.19 -4.75 -7.70
N ASP A 56 -18.84 -5.90 -7.48
CA ASP A 56 -19.17 -6.46 -6.17
C ASP A 56 -18.24 -7.63 -5.78
N ASP A 57 -17.17 -7.92 -6.54
CA ASP A 57 -16.26 -9.03 -6.26
C ASP A 57 -15.50 -8.82 -4.95
N THR A 58 -15.93 -9.54 -3.91
CA THR A 58 -15.37 -9.46 -2.56
C THR A 58 -13.89 -9.88 -2.45
N ARG A 59 -13.30 -10.47 -3.50
CA ARG A 59 -11.86 -10.76 -3.55
C ARG A 59 -11.03 -9.51 -3.89
N PHE A 60 -11.63 -8.55 -4.57
CA PHE A 60 -10.99 -7.33 -5.06
C PHE A 60 -11.73 -6.12 -4.50
N VAL A 61 -11.45 -5.83 -3.24
CA VAL A 61 -11.97 -4.69 -2.50
C VAL A 61 -10.84 -3.81 -2.02
N PHE A 62 -11.14 -2.55 -1.70
CA PHE A 62 -10.27 -1.73 -0.88
C PHE A 62 -10.58 -2.05 0.58
N ASP A 63 -9.73 -2.86 1.21
CA ASP A 63 -9.79 -3.19 2.63
C ASP A 63 -8.56 -2.60 3.32
N VAL A 64 -8.74 -1.90 4.43
CA VAL A 64 -7.63 -1.29 5.16
C VAL A 64 -7.87 -1.29 6.66
N ALA A 65 -6.85 -1.72 7.40
CA ALA A 65 -6.79 -1.61 8.84
C ALA A 65 -5.68 -0.61 9.22
N LEU A 66 -6.07 0.46 9.90
CA LEU A 66 -5.18 1.51 10.38
C LEU A 66 -5.16 1.53 11.89
N GLU A 67 -3.97 1.53 12.48
CA GLU A 67 -3.78 1.69 13.92
C GLU A 67 -3.22 3.08 14.21
N GLU A 68 -3.89 3.83 15.08
CA GLU A 68 -3.41 5.13 15.53
C GLU A 68 -2.32 4.94 16.59
N GLN A 69 -1.24 5.70 16.46
CA GLN A 69 -0.25 5.81 17.52
C GLN A 69 0.23 7.24 17.71
N ASP A 70 0.06 7.75 18.93
CA ASP A 70 0.56 9.04 19.41
C ASP A 70 1.40 8.92 20.70
N ALA A 71 1.78 10.06 21.28
CA ALA A 71 2.56 10.15 22.52
C ALA A 71 1.86 9.62 23.78
N GLN A 72 0.55 9.43 23.74
CA GLN A 72 -0.31 8.91 24.80
C GLN A 72 -0.88 7.53 24.45
N ASN A 73 -0.31 6.82 23.47
CA ASN A 73 -0.79 5.53 22.98
C ASN A 73 -2.24 5.60 22.49
N GLY A 74 -2.53 6.61 21.66
CA GLY A 74 -3.84 6.85 21.06
C GLY A 74 -4.85 7.54 21.97
N GLY A 75 -4.37 8.11 23.07
CA GLY A 75 -5.18 8.95 23.95
C GLY A 75 -5.45 10.35 23.40
N LEU A 76 -4.74 10.79 22.35
CA LEU A 76 -4.90 12.11 21.75
C LEU A 76 -5.77 12.11 20.50
N ILE A 77 -6.22 10.97 19.97
CA ILE A 77 -7.11 10.95 18.82
C ILE A 77 -8.40 11.74 19.10
N SER A 78 -8.74 12.65 18.18
CA SER A 78 -10.04 13.34 18.14
C SER A 78 -10.93 12.67 17.11
N GLU A 79 -10.46 12.59 15.86
CA GLU A 79 -11.19 11.92 14.78
C GLU A 79 -10.27 11.47 13.64
N ILE A 80 -10.74 10.47 12.90
CA ILE A 80 -10.20 10.10 11.59
C ILE A 80 -11.23 10.49 10.54
N ARG A 81 -10.79 11.25 9.53
CA ARG A 81 -11.58 11.60 8.35
C ARG A 81 -11.05 10.84 7.16
N LEU A 82 -11.93 10.25 6.37
CA LEU A 82 -11.56 9.59 5.12
C LEU A 82 -12.29 10.25 3.96
N TYR A 83 -11.51 10.57 2.95
CA TYR A 83 -11.91 11.20 1.73
C TYR A 83 -11.67 10.27 0.54
N GLN A 84 -12.54 10.36 -0.46
CA GLN A 84 -12.44 9.61 -1.71
C GLN A 84 -12.47 10.56 -2.91
N SER A 85 -11.62 10.30 -3.90
CA SER A 85 -11.67 10.92 -5.22
C SER A 85 -11.56 9.85 -6.32
N PHE A 86 -11.93 10.22 -7.55
CA PHE A 86 -11.80 9.37 -8.72
C PHE A 86 -10.97 10.06 -9.80
N THR A 87 -10.07 9.33 -10.44
CA THR A 87 -9.28 9.80 -11.58
C THR A 87 -9.52 8.88 -12.77
N ASP A 88 -10.08 9.47 -13.82
CA ASP A 88 -10.21 8.87 -15.14
C ASP A 88 -8.85 8.95 -15.83
N ASN A 89 -8.23 7.78 -16.04
CA ASN A 89 -6.91 7.68 -16.68
C ASN A 89 -7.03 7.33 -18.17
N LEU A 90 -8.26 7.11 -18.68
CA LEU A 90 -8.46 6.78 -20.07
C LEU A 90 -8.36 8.04 -20.93
N GLU A 91 -7.36 8.11 -21.82
CA GLU A 91 -7.20 9.24 -22.74
C GLU A 91 -8.11 9.14 -23.97
N ASP A 92 -9.44 9.08 -23.79
CA ASP A 92 -10.42 8.99 -24.89
C ASP A 92 -11.03 10.35 -25.31
N GLY A 93 -10.66 11.43 -24.60
CA GLY A 93 -11.16 12.78 -24.83
C GLY A 93 -12.36 13.18 -23.97
N THR A 94 -12.85 12.28 -23.13
CA THR A 94 -13.76 12.55 -22.01
C THR A 94 -12.96 12.50 -20.71
N ASP A 95 -13.31 13.33 -19.74
CA ASP A 95 -12.70 13.28 -18.41
C ASP A 95 -13.84 13.19 -17.38
N ASN A 96 -13.99 12.01 -16.79
CA ASN A 96 -14.99 11.72 -15.78
C ASN A 96 -14.42 11.82 -14.35
N SER A 97 -13.21 12.36 -14.17
CA SER A 97 -12.58 12.51 -12.87
C SER A 97 -13.46 13.30 -11.89
N GLN A 98 -13.42 12.90 -10.62
CA GLN A 98 -14.26 13.46 -9.57
C GLN A 98 -13.39 13.99 -8.44
N ASP A 99 -13.69 15.22 -8.03
CA ASP A 99 -13.05 15.87 -6.90
C ASP A 99 -13.24 15.07 -5.61
N GLU A 100 -12.35 15.34 -4.66
CA GLU A 100 -12.37 14.70 -3.35
C GLU A 100 -13.65 15.02 -2.56
N VAL A 101 -14.27 13.97 -1.99
CA VAL A 101 -15.45 14.04 -1.12
C VAL A 101 -15.14 13.38 0.22
N LEU A 102 -15.60 13.97 1.33
CA LEU A 102 -15.54 13.36 2.66
C LEU A 102 -16.58 12.22 2.76
N ILE A 103 -16.13 10.99 2.97
CA ILE A 103 -17.00 9.80 2.99
C ILE A 103 -17.17 9.21 4.39
N LEU A 104 -16.30 9.58 5.34
CA LEU A 104 -16.33 9.07 6.70
C LEU A 104 -15.71 10.06 7.69
N THR A 105 -16.30 10.15 8.88
CA THR A 105 -15.72 10.86 10.04
C THR A 105 -15.94 9.99 11.27
N GLU A 106 -14.86 9.43 11.80
CA GLU A 106 -14.88 8.54 12.96
C GLU A 106 -14.30 9.22 14.20
N THR A 107 -15.14 9.43 15.21
CA THR A 107 -14.83 10.18 16.44
C THR A 107 -14.59 9.27 17.65
N GLY A 108 -14.24 8.00 17.41
CA GLY A 108 -13.87 7.03 18.44
C GLY A 108 -14.89 5.90 18.69
N SER A 109 -16.19 6.11 18.48
CA SER A 109 -17.18 5.03 18.68
C SER A 109 -17.13 3.93 17.63
N GLY A 110 -16.64 4.22 16.43
CA GLY A 110 -16.37 3.23 15.38
C GLY A 110 -14.95 2.67 15.41
N LEU A 111 -14.10 3.14 16.33
CA LEU A 111 -12.75 2.60 16.48
C LEU A 111 -12.77 1.36 17.36
N THR A 112 -12.10 0.32 16.90
CA THR A 112 -11.82 -0.86 17.69
C THR A 112 -10.52 -0.66 18.48
N VAL A 113 -10.19 -1.60 19.36
CA VAL A 113 -8.93 -1.60 20.09
C VAL A 113 -8.11 -2.78 19.59
N SER A 114 -6.88 -2.52 19.17
CA SER A 114 -5.97 -3.56 18.69
C SER A 114 -5.40 -4.40 19.83
N ASP A 115 -4.68 -5.48 19.49
CA ASP A 115 -3.97 -6.32 20.46
C ASP A 115 -2.90 -5.55 21.26
N PHE A 116 -2.46 -4.39 20.75
CA PHE A 116 -1.51 -3.50 21.42
C PHE A 116 -2.19 -2.43 22.30
N GLY A 117 -3.51 -2.44 22.39
CA GLY A 117 -4.27 -1.46 23.16
C GLY A 117 -4.39 -0.10 22.49
N LEU A 118 -4.17 -0.02 21.18
CA LEU A 118 -4.23 1.20 20.39
C LEU A 118 -5.55 1.33 19.62
N PRO A 119 -6.05 2.55 19.36
CA PRO A 119 -7.23 2.75 18.52
C PRO A 119 -7.01 2.23 17.10
N ARG A 120 -7.99 1.52 16.56
CA ARG A 120 -7.93 0.93 15.23
C ARG A 120 -9.18 1.28 14.41
N LEU A 121 -8.96 1.71 13.18
CA LEU A 121 -9.99 1.87 12.16
C LEU A 121 -9.89 0.70 11.18
N ASP A 122 -11.00 0.03 10.94
CA ASP A 122 -11.16 -0.95 9.86
C ASP A 122 -12.17 -0.36 8.86
N PHE A 123 -11.76 -0.26 7.60
CA PHE A 123 -12.60 0.24 6.51
C PHE A 123 -12.52 -0.70 5.32
N SER A 124 -13.67 -0.95 4.70
CA SER A 124 -13.76 -1.74 3.47
C SER A 124 -14.73 -1.06 2.51
N SER A 125 -14.41 -1.07 1.22
CA SER A 125 -15.26 -0.59 0.14
C SER A 125 -15.15 -1.55 -1.04
N THR A 126 -16.29 -1.91 -1.62
CA THR A 126 -16.39 -2.49 -2.97
C THR A 126 -16.24 -1.40 -4.04
N LEU A 127 -16.09 -1.80 -5.31
CA LEU A 127 -16.09 -0.85 -6.43
C LEU A 127 -17.48 -0.21 -6.59
N THR A 128 -18.57 -0.98 -6.43
CA THR A 128 -19.94 -0.44 -6.47
C THR A 128 -20.15 0.68 -5.46
N GLU A 129 -19.69 0.51 -4.22
CA GLU A 129 -19.82 1.54 -3.18
C GLU A 129 -19.01 2.80 -3.51
N ALA A 130 -17.78 2.63 -4.02
CA ALA A 130 -16.94 3.74 -4.45
C ALA A 130 -17.55 4.53 -5.62
N LEU A 131 -18.07 3.84 -6.63
CA LEU A 131 -18.77 4.47 -7.76
C LEU A 131 -20.01 5.26 -7.29
N ALA A 132 -20.77 4.69 -6.35
CA ALA A 132 -22.01 5.29 -5.85
C ALA A 132 -21.78 6.62 -5.10
N ILE A 133 -20.64 6.78 -4.41
CA ILE A 133 -20.26 8.04 -3.73
C ILE A 133 -20.18 9.19 -4.74
N HIS A 134 -19.62 8.92 -5.91
CA HIS A 134 -19.41 9.90 -6.97
C HIS A 134 -20.54 9.94 -8.00
N GLY A 135 -21.50 9.02 -7.92
CA GLY A 135 -22.60 8.91 -8.87
C GLY A 135 -22.16 8.45 -10.27
N LEU A 136 -21.04 7.72 -10.35
CA LEU A 136 -20.50 7.20 -11.61
C LEU A 136 -21.28 5.99 -12.09
N SER A 137 -21.51 5.92 -13.39
CA SER A 137 -22.30 4.91 -14.09
C SER A 137 -21.41 4.06 -14.99
N ALA A 138 -21.95 2.92 -15.46
CA ALA A 138 -21.29 2.14 -16.50
C ALA A 138 -20.99 3.01 -17.74
N GLY A 139 -19.74 2.99 -18.21
CA GLY A 139 -19.24 3.82 -19.31
C GLY A 139 -18.61 5.15 -18.88
N GLU A 140 -18.64 5.48 -17.59
CA GLU A 140 -17.94 6.64 -17.01
C GLU A 140 -16.70 6.22 -16.18
N PHE A 141 -16.35 4.93 -16.24
CA PHE A 141 -15.15 4.36 -15.65
C PHE A 141 -14.69 3.16 -16.48
N ASN A 142 -13.39 2.87 -16.41
CA ASN A 142 -12.68 1.88 -17.19
C ASN A 142 -11.65 1.15 -16.33
N GLY A 143 -11.20 -0.02 -16.80
CA GLY A 143 -9.97 -0.60 -16.26
C GLY A 143 -8.77 0.29 -16.53
N GLY A 144 -7.93 0.47 -15.53
CA GLY A 144 -6.83 1.45 -15.52
C GLY A 144 -7.15 2.72 -14.73
N ASP A 145 -8.42 3.03 -14.49
CA ASP A 145 -8.80 4.17 -13.64
C ASP A 145 -8.47 3.91 -12.18
N THR A 146 -8.48 4.98 -11.39
CA THR A 146 -8.01 4.94 -9.99
C THR A 146 -8.93 5.69 -9.06
N PHE A 147 -9.28 5.05 -7.95
CA PHE A 147 -9.83 5.73 -6.78
C PHE A 147 -8.71 6.07 -5.80
N SER A 148 -8.74 7.27 -5.22
CA SER A 148 -7.82 7.65 -4.15
C SER A 148 -8.58 7.75 -2.83
N PHE A 149 -8.08 7.06 -1.81
CA PHE A 149 -8.60 7.06 -0.45
C PHE A 149 -7.61 7.76 0.47
N ARG A 150 -7.90 9.01 0.86
CA ARG A 150 -7.04 9.84 1.68
C ARG A 150 -7.57 9.98 3.10
N PHE A 151 -6.72 9.72 4.07
CA PHE A 151 -7.03 9.83 5.48
C PHE A 151 -6.48 11.14 6.06
N GLU A 152 -7.22 11.71 7.00
CA GLU A 152 -6.73 12.71 7.94
C GLU A 152 -6.91 12.21 9.37
N LEU A 153 -5.89 12.42 10.20
CA LEU A 153 -5.94 12.18 11.64
C LEU A 153 -5.92 13.53 12.35
N GLU A 154 -7.00 13.86 13.06
CA GLU A 154 -7.06 15.01 13.95
C GLU A 154 -6.85 14.58 15.40
N LEU A 155 -6.00 15.32 16.10
CA LEU A 155 -5.78 15.14 17.54
C LEU A 155 -6.63 16.13 18.35
N THR A 156 -6.85 15.82 19.61
CA THR A 156 -7.59 16.62 20.59
C THR A 156 -7.03 18.03 20.83
N ASP A 157 -5.79 18.28 20.43
CA ASP A 157 -5.15 19.61 20.45
C ASP A 157 -5.34 20.42 19.14
N GLY A 158 -6.10 19.87 18.18
CA GLY A 158 -6.45 20.48 16.90
C GLY A 158 -5.41 20.31 15.79
N ARG A 159 -4.32 19.58 16.03
CA ARG A 159 -3.36 19.22 14.96
C ARG A 159 -3.98 18.18 14.03
N VAL A 160 -3.73 18.34 12.73
CA VAL A 160 -4.22 17.44 11.67
C VAL A 160 -3.05 16.88 10.87
N PHE A 161 -3.02 15.57 10.70
CA PHE A 161 -2.02 14.84 9.92
C PHE A 161 -2.65 14.20 8.68
N THR A 162 -1.97 14.31 7.54
CA THR A 162 -2.39 13.78 6.24
C THR A 162 -1.16 13.52 5.36
N ASN A 163 -1.35 12.90 4.19
CA ASN A 163 -0.33 12.59 3.20
C ASN A 163 0.61 13.75 2.80
N ASN A 164 0.23 15.02 3.00
CA ASN A 164 1.03 16.19 2.58
C ASN A 164 1.88 16.83 3.70
N ASN A 165 1.80 16.35 4.94
CA ASN A 165 2.49 16.95 6.09
C ASN A 165 3.27 15.93 6.95
N LEU A 166 3.76 14.87 6.30
CA LEU A 166 4.49 13.77 6.92
C LEU A 166 6.00 13.95 6.82
N GLY A 167 6.74 13.54 7.86
CA GLY A 167 8.16 13.28 7.72
C GLY A 167 8.40 12.00 6.91
N GLY A 168 9.46 11.94 6.11
CA GLY A 168 9.73 10.78 5.23
C GLY A 168 9.81 9.43 5.95
N THR A 169 10.20 9.41 7.23
CA THR A 169 10.18 8.20 8.07
C THR A 169 8.75 7.69 8.32
N VAL A 170 7.76 8.58 8.35
CA VAL A 170 6.34 8.28 8.63
C VAL A 170 5.62 7.80 7.37
N SER A 171 5.81 8.48 6.24
CA SER A 171 5.05 8.20 5.01
C SER A 171 5.46 6.91 4.29
N GLY A 172 6.73 6.51 4.37
CA GLY A 172 7.25 5.35 3.63
C GLY A 172 8.31 4.52 4.35
N GLY A 173 8.61 4.83 5.62
CA GLY A 173 9.50 3.99 6.42
C GLY A 173 8.82 2.66 6.77
N SER A 174 9.55 1.54 6.64
CA SER A 174 9.07 0.19 6.99
C SER A 174 8.56 0.06 8.43
N PHE A 175 8.95 0.98 9.31
CA PHE A 175 8.53 1.01 10.71
C PHE A 175 7.15 1.64 10.93
N PHE A 176 6.83 2.74 10.23
CA PHE A 176 5.58 3.47 10.46
C PHE A 176 4.51 3.17 9.42
N SER A 177 4.90 2.86 8.18
CA SER A 177 4.00 2.52 7.07
C SER A 177 2.69 3.31 7.13
N SER A 178 2.76 4.64 7.08
CA SER A 178 1.61 5.52 7.34
C SER A 178 1.47 6.51 6.19
N PRO A 179 1.08 6.06 4.98
CA PRO A 179 1.05 6.93 3.79
C PRO A 179 -0.09 7.96 3.84
N PHE A 180 -1.12 7.74 4.67
CA PHE A 180 -2.36 8.53 4.72
C PHE A 180 -3.10 8.65 3.38
N ILE A 181 -2.68 7.92 2.33
CA ILE A 181 -3.34 7.87 1.04
C ILE A 181 -3.11 6.50 0.40
N TYR A 182 -4.16 5.95 -0.20
CA TYR A 182 -4.14 4.68 -0.91
C TYR A 182 -4.78 4.88 -2.28
N ASN A 183 -4.04 4.53 -3.32
CA ASN A 183 -4.57 4.52 -4.68
C ASN A 183 -4.99 3.08 -5.01
N VAL A 184 -6.26 2.94 -5.38
CA VAL A 184 -6.93 1.68 -5.65
C VAL A 184 -7.26 1.64 -7.13
N GLY A 185 -6.57 0.76 -7.85
CA GLY A 185 -6.72 0.63 -9.30
C GLY A 185 -7.91 -0.25 -9.66
N ILE A 186 -8.61 0.11 -10.73
CA ILE A 186 -9.59 -0.75 -11.36
C ILE A 186 -8.85 -1.67 -12.34
N LYS A 187 -8.89 -2.98 -12.12
CA LYS A 187 -8.24 -3.99 -12.97
C LYS A 187 -9.29 -4.78 -13.74
N CYS A 188 -9.00 -5.13 -14.98
CA CYS A 188 -9.87 -5.95 -15.82
C CYS A 188 -9.61 -7.43 -15.53
N ILE A 189 -10.13 -7.93 -14.41
CA ILE A 189 -9.91 -9.32 -13.98
C ILE A 189 -11.03 -10.20 -14.52
N PRO A 190 -10.79 -11.03 -15.56
CA PRO A 190 -11.87 -11.73 -16.24
C PRO A 190 -12.65 -12.64 -15.28
N ILE A 191 -13.97 -12.51 -15.25
CA ILE A 191 -14.87 -13.42 -14.51
C ILE A 191 -15.19 -14.70 -15.29
N THR A 192 -14.92 -14.69 -16.59
CA THR A 192 -14.96 -15.83 -17.49
C THR A 192 -13.67 -15.83 -18.30
N PRO A 193 -13.03 -16.99 -18.53
CA PRO A 193 -11.80 -17.06 -19.32
C PRO A 193 -11.98 -16.47 -20.72
N PHE A 194 -10.99 -15.70 -21.18
CA PHE A 194 -10.93 -15.27 -22.58
C PHE A 194 -10.25 -16.35 -23.42
N ALA A 195 -10.84 -16.65 -24.57
CA ALA A 195 -10.26 -17.57 -25.53
C ALA A 195 -9.13 -16.87 -26.28
N GLY A 196 -7.97 -17.53 -26.39
CA GLY A 196 -6.77 -16.90 -26.91
C GLY A 196 -5.53 -17.75 -26.68
N GLU A 197 -4.40 -17.21 -27.12
CA GLU A 197 -3.10 -17.75 -26.78
C GLU A 197 -2.53 -16.98 -25.59
N TYR A 198 -2.04 -17.71 -24.59
CA TYR A 198 -1.35 -17.14 -23.45
C TYR A 198 0.12 -17.53 -23.52
N THR A 199 1.00 -16.56 -23.72
CA THR A 199 2.44 -16.76 -23.78
C THR A 199 3.04 -16.48 -22.41
N LEU A 200 3.65 -17.49 -21.81
CA LEU A 200 4.41 -17.39 -20.57
C LEU A 200 5.87 -17.20 -20.95
N ASP A 201 6.42 -16.04 -20.59
CA ASP A 201 7.84 -15.73 -20.69
C ASP A 201 8.45 -15.81 -19.30
N LEU A 202 9.23 -16.85 -19.07
CA LEU A 202 9.91 -17.11 -17.80
C LEU A 202 11.37 -16.66 -17.91
N VAL A 203 11.88 -16.04 -16.85
CA VAL A 203 13.26 -15.54 -16.77
C VAL A 203 13.91 -16.01 -15.48
N ASP A 204 15.17 -16.40 -15.59
CA ASP A 204 16.08 -16.67 -14.48
C ASP A 204 17.35 -15.82 -14.68
N SER A 205 17.66 -14.95 -13.72
CA SER A 205 18.79 -14.04 -13.81
C SER A 205 20.18 -14.68 -13.59
N PHE A 206 20.27 -15.89 -13.04
CA PHE A 206 21.52 -16.63 -12.82
C PHE A 206 21.72 -17.77 -13.83
N GLY A 207 20.63 -18.26 -14.40
CA GLY A 207 20.63 -19.11 -15.59
C GLY A 207 20.86 -20.59 -15.31
N ASP A 208 20.60 -21.05 -14.08
CA ASP A 208 20.65 -22.43 -13.64
C ASP A 208 19.26 -23.08 -13.46
N GLY A 209 18.21 -22.38 -13.86
CA GLY A 209 16.83 -22.81 -13.83
C GLY A 209 16.08 -22.32 -12.60
N TRP A 210 14.79 -22.66 -12.53
CA TRP A 210 13.88 -22.12 -11.51
C TRP A 210 13.91 -22.87 -10.18
N ASP A 211 14.90 -23.74 -9.95
CA ASP A 211 15.13 -24.40 -8.66
C ASP A 211 13.89 -25.03 -7.99
N GLY A 212 13.05 -25.64 -8.83
CA GLY A 212 11.81 -26.30 -8.42
C GLY A 212 10.58 -25.40 -8.35
N ALA A 213 10.71 -24.12 -8.69
CA ALA A 213 9.58 -23.22 -8.94
C ALA A 213 8.92 -23.51 -10.30
N PHE A 214 7.63 -23.23 -10.42
CA PHE A 214 6.87 -23.41 -11.67
C PHE A 214 5.57 -22.62 -11.66
N ILE A 215 5.04 -22.35 -12.85
CA ILE A 215 3.66 -21.90 -13.05
C ILE A 215 2.80 -23.10 -13.45
N THR A 216 1.78 -23.39 -12.67
CA THR A 216 0.71 -24.33 -13.04
C THR A 216 -0.39 -23.58 -13.78
N VAL A 217 -0.74 -24.04 -14.98
CA VAL A 217 -1.92 -23.59 -15.71
C VAL A 217 -2.98 -24.67 -15.67
N THR A 218 -4.15 -24.34 -15.13
CA THR A 218 -5.31 -25.22 -15.04
C THR A 218 -6.42 -24.76 -15.97
N ILE A 219 -6.76 -25.58 -16.95
CA ILE A 219 -7.86 -25.36 -17.90
C ILE A 219 -8.92 -26.44 -17.67
N ASP A 220 -10.11 -26.03 -17.24
CA ASP A 220 -11.25 -26.93 -16.96
C ASP A 220 -10.84 -28.18 -16.13
N GLY A 221 -10.07 -27.96 -15.06
CA GLY A 221 -9.59 -28.99 -14.14
C GLY A 221 -8.39 -29.82 -14.62
N THR A 222 -7.85 -29.55 -15.82
CA THR A 222 -6.61 -30.16 -16.31
C THR A 222 -5.43 -29.22 -16.07
N SER A 223 -4.48 -29.64 -15.25
CA SER A 223 -3.31 -28.85 -14.87
C SER A 223 -2.06 -29.27 -15.64
N THR A 224 -1.26 -28.28 -16.08
CA THR A 224 0.07 -28.46 -16.68
C THR A 224 1.05 -27.50 -16.01
N ASP A 225 2.24 -27.98 -15.67
CA ASP A 225 3.28 -27.17 -15.03
C ASP A 225 4.32 -26.70 -16.07
N TYR A 226 4.75 -25.45 -15.92
CA TYR A 226 5.73 -24.79 -16.78
C TYR A 226 6.84 -24.19 -15.93
N THR A 227 8.10 -24.44 -16.31
CA THR A 227 9.28 -24.04 -15.54
C THR A 227 10.48 -23.85 -16.47
N ILE A 228 11.57 -23.31 -15.93
CA ILE A 228 12.90 -23.33 -16.54
C ILE A 228 13.70 -24.46 -15.89
N ASP A 229 14.01 -25.51 -16.65
CA ASP A 229 14.84 -26.61 -16.14
C ASP A 229 16.34 -26.26 -16.07
N ASP A 230 16.82 -25.39 -16.98
CA ASP A 230 18.20 -24.91 -17.11
C ASP A 230 18.22 -23.69 -18.07
N GLY A 231 19.15 -22.75 -17.86
CA GLY A 231 19.32 -21.55 -18.68
C GLY A 231 18.57 -20.31 -18.18
N GLU A 232 18.78 -19.18 -18.85
CA GLU A 232 18.34 -17.84 -18.39
C GLU A 232 16.86 -17.51 -18.73
N GLY A 233 16.16 -18.38 -19.47
CA GLY A 233 14.79 -18.11 -19.89
C GLY A 233 14.12 -19.26 -20.62
N ALA A 234 12.79 -19.34 -20.53
CA ALA A 234 11.96 -20.24 -21.32
C ALA A 234 10.65 -19.56 -21.72
N GLN A 235 10.15 -19.89 -22.90
CA GLN A 235 8.86 -19.40 -23.39
C GLN A 235 7.94 -20.57 -23.66
N PHE A 236 6.69 -20.46 -23.21
CA PHE A 236 5.63 -21.44 -23.44
C PHE A 236 4.36 -20.77 -23.93
N THR A 237 3.65 -21.41 -24.85
CA THR A 237 2.35 -20.92 -25.32
C THR A 237 1.26 -21.90 -24.89
N VAL A 238 0.21 -21.36 -24.28
CA VAL A 238 -0.98 -22.08 -23.83
C VAL A 238 -2.19 -21.60 -24.62
N THR A 239 -2.74 -22.47 -25.45
CA THR A 239 -3.99 -22.22 -26.16
C THR A 239 -5.18 -22.44 -25.22
N VAL A 240 -5.99 -21.40 -25.01
CA VAL A 240 -7.25 -21.46 -24.27
C VAL A 240 -8.41 -21.49 -25.26
N PRO A 241 -9.12 -22.62 -25.40
CA PRO A 241 -10.23 -22.74 -26.33
C PRO A 241 -11.44 -21.88 -25.97
N ASP A 242 -12.23 -21.51 -26.98
CA ASP A 242 -13.56 -20.94 -26.77
C ASP A 242 -14.47 -21.89 -25.97
N GLY A 243 -15.25 -21.32 -25.06
CA GLY A 243 -16.10 -22.06 -24.13
C GLY A 243 -15.39 -22.65 -22.91
N THR A 244 -14.10 -22.36 -22.70
CA THR A 244 -13.40 -22.68 -21.44
C THR A 244 -14.13 -22.04 -20.26
N THR A 245 -14.40 -22.82 -19.21
CA THR A 245 -15.17 -22.36 -18.05
C THR A 245 -14.30 -22.04 -16.84
N GLN A 246 -13.10 -22.62 -16.79
CA GLN A 246 -12.12 -22.37 -15.75
C GLN A 246 -10.73 -22.22 -16.38
N LEU A 247 -10.05 -21.12 -16.03
CA LEU A 247 -8.66 -20.86 -16.34
C LEU A 247 -8.02 -20.28 -15.07
N VAL A 248 -7.01 -20.97 -14.53
CA VAL A 248 -6.28 -20.54 -13.34
C VAL A 248 -4.80 -20.69 -13.58
N PHE A 249 -4.04 -19.62 -13.34
CA PHE A 249 -2.59 -19.62 -13.30
C PHE A 249 -2.15 -19.59 -11.83
N THR A 250 -1.16 -20.38 -11.45
CA THR A 250 -0.66 -20.43 -10.07
C THR A 250 0.85 -20.51 -10.07
N TYR A 251 1.51 -19.56 -9.43
CA TYR A 251 2.94 -19.62 -9.18
C TYR A 251 3.22 -20.46 -7.92
N THR A 252 4.05 -21.47 -8.06
CA THR A 252 4.60 -22.25 -6.95
C THR A 252 6.07 -21.89 -6.77
N ALA A 253 6.42 -21.34 -5.62
CA ALA A 253 7.80 -20.98 -5.28
C ALA A 253 8.69 -22.21 -5.07
N GLY A 254 9.94 -22.09 -5.49
CA GLY A 254 11.05 -23.01 -5.28
C GLY A 254 12.10 -22.41 -4.34
N SER A 255 13.38 -22.57 -4.71
CA SER A 255 14.49 -21.90 -4.03
C SER A 255 14.97 -20.70 -4.85
N PHE A 256 15.72 -19.79 -4.22
CA PHE A 256 16.38 -18.66 -4.91
C PHE A 256 15.47 -17.70 -5.68
N GLU A 257 14.19 -17.62 -5.30
CA GLU A 257 13.13 -16.78 -5.89
C GLU A 257 13.52 -15.36 -6.34
N ASP A 258 14.45 -14.71 -5.66
CA ASP A 258 14.96 -13.38 -6.01
C ASP A 258 15.56 -13.31 -7.44
N GLU A 259 15.77 -14.43 -8.12
CA GLU A 259 16.21 -14.50 -9.52
C GLU A 259 15.11 -14.82 -10.54
N HIS A 260 13.92 -15.23 -10.08
CA HIS A 260 12.80 -15.62 -10.95
C HIS A 260 11.94 -14.41 -11.29
N SER A 261 11.51 -14.31 -12.55
CA SER A 261 10.46 -13.38 -12.96
C SER A 261 9.69 -13.94 -14.14
N TYR A 262 8.43 -13.54 -14.29
CA TYR A 262 7.63 -13.95 -15.44
C TYR A 262 6.80 -12.81 -16.01
N THR A 263 6.45 -12.96 -17.28
CA THR A 263 5.36 -12.25 -17.95
C THR A 263 4.39 -13.26 -18.56
N ILE A 264 3.10 -12.93 -18.54
CA ILE A 264 2.04 -13.65 -19.24
C ILE A 264 1.39 -12.67 -20.20
N ASP A 265 1.60 -12.88 -21.50
CA ASP A 265 0.95 -12.11 -22.57
C ASP A 265 -0.28 -12.85 -23.08
N TYR A 266 -1.38 -12.14 -23.23
CA TYR A 266 -2.61 -12.62 -23.86
C TYR A 266 -2.70 -12.11 -25.29
N ASP A 267 -2.83 -13.03 -26.25
CA ASP A 267 -3.08 -12.74 -27.66
C ASP A 267 -4.48 -13.24 -28.05
N ALA A 268 -5.32 -12.30 -28.50
CA ALA A 268 -6.67 -12.61 -28.92
C ALA A 268 -6.68 -13.26 -30.31
N LEU A 269 -7.59 -14.22 -30.54
CA LEU A 269 -7.68 -14.93 -31.83
C LEU A 269 -8.25 -14.06 -32.97
N ASP A 270 -8.54 -12.79 -32.73
CA ASP A 270 -9.07 -11.84 -33.71
C ASP A 270 -7.99 -11.00 -34.41
N GLY A 271 -6.73 -11.14 -33.99
CA GLY A 271 -5.58 -10.44 -34.57
C GLY A 271 -5.36 -9.03 -34.02
N SER A 272 -5.91 -8.71 -32.84
CA SER A 272 -5.48 -7.55 -32.06
C SER A 272 -4.01 -7.68 -31.63
N ASP A 273 -3.40 -6.58 -31.20
CA ASP A 273 -2.07 -6.65 -30.59
C ASP A 273 -2.14 -7.41 -29.26
N PRO A 274 -1.12 -8.19 -28.89
CA PRO A 274 -1.05 -8.85 -27.59
C PRO A 274 -1.07 -7.86 -26.42
N LEU A 275 -1.65 -8.27 -25.30
CA LEU A 275 -1.74 -7.52 -24.06
C LEU A 275 -1.00 -8.24 -22.95
N GLU A 276 -0.17 -7.52 -22.18
CA GLU A 276 0.40 -8.07 -20.95
C GLU A 276 -0.72 -8.32 -19.94
N ALA A 277 -1.03 -9.59 -19.70
CA ALA A 277 -2.10 -10.01 -18.80
C ALA A 277 -1.62 -10.09 -17.35
N ALA A 278 -0.37 -10.47 -17.11
CA ALA A 278 0.22 -10.46 -15.77
C ALA A 278 1.75 -10.44 -15.85
N SER A 279 2.40 -9.89 -14.84
CA SER A 279 3.84 -9.99 -14.65
C SER A 279 4.17 -9.93 -13.16
N ASP A 280 5.24 -10.60 -12.74
CA ASP A 280 5.77 -10.51 -11.37
C ASP A 280 7.26 -10.89 -11.34
N GLY A 281 7.94 -10.43 -10.28
CA GLY A 281 9.37 -10.64 -10.03
C GLY A 281 10.24 -9.38 -10.20
N PRO A 282 11.53 -9.45 -9.83
CA PRO A 282 12.21 -10.61 -9.22
C PRO A 282 11.64 -10.98 -7.84
N GLY A 283 11.54 -12.28 -7.53
CA GLY A 283 10.89 -12.78 -6.31
C GLY A 283 9.35 -12.83 -6.40
N PRO A 284 8.77 -13.62 -7.33
CA PRO A 284 7.34 -13.62 -7.55
C PRO A 284 6.57 -14.15 -6.32
N SER A 285 5.38 -13.62 -6.10
CA SER A 285 4.53 -14.03 -4.98
C SER A 285 3.88 -15.39 -5.27
N ALA A 286 4.09 -16.36 -4.37
CA ALA A 286 3.41 -17.66 -4.48
C ALA A 286 1.89 -17.53 -4.34
N GLY A 287 1.15 -18.23 -5.21
CA GLY A 287 -0.30 -18.23 -5.21
C GLY A 287 -0.92 -18.07 -6.60
N GLU A 288 -2.23 -17.80 -6.62
CA GLU A 288 -2.98 -17.55 -7.85
C GLU A 288 -2.51 -16.26 -8.51
N ILE A 289 -2.25 -16.33 -9.82
CA ILE A 289 -1.89 -15.20 -10.65
C ILE A 289 -3.18 -14.66 -11.27
N PHE A 290 -3.59 -13.47 -10.88
CA PHE A 290 -4.75 -12.80 -11.47
C PHE A 290 -4.35 -12.06 -12.75
N LEU A 291 -5.12 -12.27 -13.81
CA LEU A 291 -4.92 -11.62 -15.09
C LEU A 291 -5.61 -10.27 -15.12
N ASN A 292 -5.01 -9.28 -15.79
CA ASN A 292 -5.54 -7.95 -16.04
C ASN A 292 -5.63 -7.72 -17.56
N ILE A 293 -6.77 -8.06 -18.16
CA ILE A 293 -6.98 -7.99 -19.61
C ILE A 293 -8.13 -7.04 -19.91
N CYS A 294 -7.78 -5.80 -20.29
CA CYS A 294 -8.74 -4.79 -20.72
C CYS A 294 -8.86 -4.81 -22.24
N LEU A 295 -10.01 -5.27 -22.74
CA LEU A 295 -10.35 -5.34 -24.18
C LEU A 295 -11.19 -4.12 -24.62
#